data_AF-A0A7L1KA28-F1
#
_entry.id   AF-A0A7L1KA28-F1
#
_cell.length_a   1.000
_cell.length_b   1.000
_cell.length_c   1.000
_cell.angle_alpha   90.00
_cell.angle_beta   90.00
_cell.angle_gamma   90.00
#
_symmetry.space_group_name_H-M   'P 1'
#
loop_
_entity.id
_entity.type
_entity.pdbx_description
1 polymer ?
#
loop_
_entity_poly.entity_id
_entity_poly.type
_entity_poly.pdbx_seq_one_letter_code
_entity_poly.pdbx_strand_id
1 'polypeptide(L)'
;EPHFVQALPYGPYVYFFFREVAAELSALGKVVVARVARVCRNDRGGSPRVLERRWTSFLKVRLQCAVPGDAVFYFDVLEAVTPPRALHGHPAVLALFGTQPNSIPGSAVCAFYLADVERAFEGPFAESRGAGGTWTPVPEDRVPRPRPGCCAGMGPAASVVTSGDFPDETLAFAKEHPLLHGTVAPAGGRPLFTRTGTRLTQLAADTGAGPRGNQTVLFLGAEDGRVLKVLVATRQPGATRHPGHKGVRGHGRVRGPRGAQGRARAQGHPQARGTRAHKGPESCVTRPPGSPPRRSCLAARDPYCVWLPPRGCVPFSEDLPSGFEQDTEGSPGIAGTCQDAPAAVDGDGDRDLAHGVRQAGPGAAATVPVPVLVGCVLGAFALGALAAGLLATGCRRPAVPKGPPEAPT
;
A
#
# COMPACT_ATOMS: atom_id res chain seq x y z
N GLU A 1 6.54 -20.68 1.42
CA GLU A 1 6.44 -20.01 2.73
C GLU A 1 5.42 -18.87 2.67
N PRO A 2 4.11 -19.16 2.75
CA PRO A 2 3.08 -18.14 2.78
C PRO A 2 2.88 -17.57 4.20
N HIS A 3 2.58 -16.29 4.30
CA HIS A 3 2.06 -15.64 5.50
C HIS A 3 0.65 -15.09 5.20
N PHE A 4 -0.36 -15.74 5.78
CA PHE A 4 -1.76 -15.38 5.59
C PHE A 4 -2.12 -14.11 6.34
N VAL A 5 -2.90 -13.24 5.70
CA VAL A 5 -3.29 -11.92 6.23
C VAL A 5 -4.81 -11.83 6.42
N GLN A 6 -5.59 -12.27 5.44
CA GLN A 6 -7.04 -12.19 5.49
C GLN A 6 -7.70 -13.28 4.63
N ALA A 7 -8.90 -13.70 5.00
CA ALA A 7 -9.78 -14.48 4.14
C ALA A 7 -11.18 -13.90 4.16
N LEU A 8 -11.85 -13.83 3.00
CA LEU A 8 -13.22 -13.31 2.94
C LEU A 8 -14.09 -14.05 1.90
N PRO A 9 -15.37 -14.27 2.21
CA PRO A 9 -16.34 -14.81 1.27
C PRO A 9 -16.81 -13.71 0.29
N TYR A 10 -16.74 -13.95 -1.02
CA TYR A 10 -17.38 -13.11 -2.04
C TYR A 10 -17.87 -13.94 -3.23
N GLY A 11 -19.12 -13.73 -3.66
CA GLY A 11 -19.74 -14.55 -4.72
C GLY A 11 -19.71 -16.07 -4.40
N PRO A 12 -19.41 -16.93 -5.38
CA PRO A 12 -19.27 -18.38 -5.17
C PRO A 12 -17.90 -18.79 -4.62
N TYR A 13 -17.03 -17.83 -4.29
CA TYR A 13 -15.64 -18.07 -3.90
C TYR A 13 -15.36 -17.67 -2.44
N VAL A 14 -14.23 -18.17 -1.93
CA VAL A 14 -13.51 -17.62 -0.78
C VAL A 14 -12.17 -17.09 -1.28
N TYR A 15 -11.87 -15.84 -0.97
CA TYR A 15 -10.61 -15.19 -1.34
C TYR A 15 -9.65 -15.18 -0.16
N PHE A 16 -8.39 -15.53 -0.42
CA PHE A 16 -7.30 -15.52 0.56
C PHE A 16 -6.27 -14.48 0.17
N PHE A 17 -5.96 -13.58 1.08
CA PHE A 17 -4.95 -12.55 0.93
C PHE A 17 -3.75 -12.93 1.80
N PHE A 18 -2.59 -13.01 1.17
CA PHE A 18 -1.36 -13.45 1.83
C PHE A 18 -0.14 -12.89 1.11
N ARG A 19 1.04 -13.07 1.70
CA ARG A 19 2.32 -12.83 1.04
C ARG A 19 3.13 -14.11 1.00
N GLU A 20 3.95 -14.28 -0.02
CA GLU A 20 4.82 -15.44 -0.18
C GLU A 20 6.10 -15.06 -0.94
N VAL A 21 7.11 -15.94 -0.90
CA VAL A 21 8.27 -15.83 -1.80
C VAL A 21 7.83 -16.12 -3.24
N ALA A 22 8.06 -15.17 -4.15
CA ALA A 22 7.71 -15.25 -5.56
C ALA A 22 8.64 -16.20 -6.32
N ALA A 23 8.13 -17.36 -6.71
CA ALA A 23 8.85 -18.29 -7.57
C ALA A 23 9.16 -17.68 -8.94
N GLU A 24 8.26 -16.81 -9.43
CA GLU A 24 8.41 -16.12 -10.72
C GLU A 24 9.47 -15.02 -10.74
N LEU A 25 9.97 -14.63 -9.57
CA LEU A 25 11.05 -13.65 -9.42
C LEU A 25 12.34 -14.28 -8.89
N SER A 26 12.46 -15.61 -8.94
CA SER A 26 13.62 -16.35 -8.40
C SER A 26 14.96 -15.89 -9.02
N ALA A 27 14.96 -15.47 -10.29
CA ALA A 27 16.14 -14.89 -10.94
C ALA A 27 16.64 -13.57 -10.30
N LEU A 28 15.77 -12.86 -9.56
CA LEU A 28 16.09 -11.65 -8.80
C LEU A 28 16.42 -11.95 -7.32
N GLY A 29 16.43 -13.23 -6.94
CA GLY A 29 16.61 -13.69 -5.56
C GLY A 29 15.30 -13.92 -4.82
N LYS A 30 15.37 -13.94 -3.49
CA LYS A 30 14.20 -14.17 -2.61
C LYS A 30 13.38 -12.89 -2.47
N VAL A 31 12.38 -12.72 -3.33
CA VAL A 31 11.46 -11.57 -3.31
C VAL A 31 10.12 -12.00 -2.72
N VAL A 32 9.66 -11.33 -1.66
CA VAL A 32 8.30 -11.54 -1.12
C VAL A 32 7.31 -10.69 -1.91
N VAL A 33 6.17 -11.26 -2.31
CA VAL A 33 5.09 -10.55 -3.00
C VAL A 33 3.74 -10.80 -2.36
N ALA A 34 2.83 -9.85 -2.53
CA ALA A 34 1.44 -9.95 -2.13
C ALA A 34 0.61 -10.74 -3.16
N ARG A 35 -0.29 -11.57 -2.66
CA ARG A 35 -1.18 -12.43 -3.45
C ARG A 35 -2.62 -12.28 -3.00
N VAL A 36 -3.50 -12.45 -3.96
CA VAL A 36 -4.87 -12.89 -3.72
C VAL A 36 -5.04 -14.25 -4.39
N ALA A 37 -5.59 -15.22 -3.65
CA ALA A 37 -6.02 -16.51 -4.17
C ALA A 37 -7.53 -16.66 -4.03
N ARG A 38 -8.13 -17.55 -4.82
CA ARG A 38 -9.54 -17.95 -4.65
C ARG A 38 -9.69 -19.46 -4.68
N VAL A 39 -10.73 -19.94 -4.00
CA VAL A 39 -11.25 -21.32 -4.10
C VAL A 39 -12.77 -21.27 -4.20
N CYS A 40 -13.37 -22.21 -4.92
CA CYS A 40 -14.82 -22.39 -4.96
C CYS A 40 -15.33 -22.88 -3.59
N ARG A 41 -16.44 -22.31 -3.12
CA ARG A 41 -17.05 -22.72 -1.84
C ARG A 41 -17.61 -24.14 -1.88
N ASN A 42 -18.00 -24.61 -3.06
CA ASN A 42 -18.53 -25.95 -3.28
C ASN A 42 -17.46 -26.95 -3.73
N ASP A 43 -16.16 -26.62 -3.64
CA ASP A 43 -15.08 -27.54 -3.97
C ASP A 43 -15.06 -28.73 -2.98
N ARG A 44 -15.14 -29.95 -3.52
CA ARG A 44 -15.21 -31.22 -2.79
C ARG A 44 -13.93 -32.05 -2.94
N GLY A 45 -12.90 -31.51 -3.60
CA GLY A 45 -11.72 -32.25 -4.00
C GLY A 45 -11.81 -32.87 -5.38
N GLY A 46 -10.68 -33.33 -5.90
CA GLY A 46 -10.57 -33.91 -7.24
C GLY A 46 -10.96 -35.39 -7.32
N SER A 47 -10.73 -35.98 -8.49
CA SER A 47 -10.96 -37.40 -8.74
C SER A 47 -10.04 -38.27 -7.86
N PRO A 48 -10.31 -39.58 -7.72
CA PRO A 48 -9.41 -40.51 -7.05
C PRO A 48 -8.00 -40.57 -7.68
N ARG A 49 -7.84 -40.11 -8.92
CA ARG A 49 -6.57 -40.13 -9.65
C ARG A 49 -5.79 -38.84 -9.51
N VAL A 50 -6.48 -37.69 -9.41
CA VAL A 50 -5.85 -36.37 -9.40
C VAL A 50 -6.51 -35.45 -8.37
N LEU A 51 -5.70 -34.85 -7.50
CA LEU A 51 -6.16 -33.90 -6.46
C LEU A 51 -7.21 -34.49 -5.49
N GLU A 52 -7.19 -35.80 -5.24
CA GLU A 52 -8.02 -36.41 -4.21
C GLU A 52 -7.84 -35.69 -2.86
N ARG A 53 -8.95 -35.22 -2.27
CA ARG A 53 -8.99 -34.44 -1.02
C ARG A 53 -8.16 -33.14 -1.03
N ARG A 54 -7.86 -32.58 -2.21
CA ARG A 54 -7.15 -31.32 -2.39
C ARG A 54 -7.98 -30.35 -3.23
N TRP A 55 -7.78 -29.05 -3.05
CA TRP A 55 -8.49 -28.04 -3.84
C TRP A 55 -8.31 -28.26 -5.35
N THR A 56 -9.41 -28.22 -6.08
CA THR A 56 -9.45 -28.30 -7.56
C THR A 56 -9.55 -26.91 -8.20
N SER A 57 -9.94 -25.92 -7.41
CA SER A 57 -10.24 -24.56 -7.84
C SER A 57 -9.24 -23.51 -7.35
N PHE A 58 -8.16 -23.93 -6.68
CA PHE A 58 -7.15 -23.01 -6.14
C PHE A 58 -6.37 -22.32 -7.25
N LEU A 59 -6.54 -21.00 -7.36
CA LEU A 59 -5.73 -20.13 -8.20
C LEU A 59 -5.23 -18.94 -7.39
N LYS A 60 -4.07 -18.39 -7.75
CA LYS A 60 -3.52 -17.17 -7.16
C LYS A 60 -2.98 -16.21 -8.22
N VAL A 61 -3.04 -14.91 -7.91
CA VAL A 61 -2.53 -13.82 -8.74
C VAL A 61 -1.85 -12.76 -7.87
N ARG A 62 -0.87 -12.04 -8.43
CA ARG A 62 -0.15 -10.99 -7.70
C ARG A 62 -1.03 -9.75 -7.51
N LEU A 63 -1.02 -9.20 -6.29
CA LEU A 63 -1.53 -7.84 -6.03
C LEU A 63 -0.38 -6.86 -6.22
N GLN A 64 -0.58 -5.82 -7.02
CA GLN A 64 0.43 -4.80 -7.28
C GLN A 64 0.02 -3.48 -6.63
N CYS A 65 0.76 -3.06 -5.61
CA CYS A 65 0.65 -1.71 -5.05
C CYS A 65 1.93 -0.95 -5.36
N ALA A 66 1.86 0.04 -6.26
CA ALA A 66 3.05 0.72 -6.76
C ALA A 66 2.80 2.20 -7.05
N VAL A 67 3.81 3.03 -6.80
CA VAL A 67 3.81 4.44 -7.19
C VAL A 67 4.30 4.54 -8.63
N PRO A 68 3.48 5.08 -9.57
CA PRO A 68 3.90 5.26 -10.96
C PRO A 68 4.92 6.41 -11.07
N GLY A 69 5.84 6.29 -12.03
CA GLY A 69 6.88 7.27 -12.33
C GLY A 69 7.81 6.73 -13.42
N ASP A 70 8.87 7.48 -13.75
CA ASP A 70 9.91 7.04 -14.70
C ASP A 70 10.53 5.71 -14.26
N ALA A 71 10.69 5.54 -12.94
CA ALA A 71 10.94 4.26 -12.30
C ALA A 71 9.76 3.93 -11.36
N VAL A 72 9.17 2.75 -11.55
CA VAL A 72 8.05 2.28 -10.72
C VAL A 72 8.57 1.78 -9.38
N PHE A 73 7.97 2.26 -8.28
CA PHE A 73 8.31 1.82 -6.92
C PHE A 73 7.21 0.92 -6.34
N TYR A 74 7.56 -0.31 -5.98
CA TYR A 74 6.61 -1.34 -5.52
C TYR A 74 6.61 -1.47 -3.99
N PHE A 75 5.42 -1.66 -3.42
CA PHE A 75 5.21 -2.12 -2.05
C PHE A 75 4.66 -3.54 -2.11
N ASP A 76 5.52 -4.53 -1.88
CA ASP A 76 5.22 -5.94 -2.14
C ASP A 76 4.81 -6.73 -0.89
N VAL A 77 5.09 -6.23 0.30
CA VAL A 77 4.85 -6.96 1.56
C VAL A 77 3.44 -6.65 2.05
N LEU A 78 2.51 -7.59 1.95
CA LEU A 78 1.15 -7.40 2.46
C LEU A 78 1.09 -7.49 4.00
N GLU A 79 0.55 -6.46 4.66
CA GLU A 79 0.46 -6.38 6.14
C GLU A 79 -0.98 -6.54 6.65
N ALA A 80 -1.96 -5.91 6.02
CA ALA A 80 -3.36 -5.95 6.45
C ALA A 80 -4.33 -5.79 5.27
N VAL A 81 -5.53 -6.37 5.36
CA VAL A 81 -6.61 -6.23 4.36
C VAL A 81 -7.96 -6.07 5.06
N THR A 82 -8.72 -5.06 4.66
CA THR A 82 -10.06 -4.80 5.19
C THR A 82 -11.09 -5.81 4.66
N PRO A 83 -12.23 -6.00 5.34
CA PRO A 83 -13.42 -6.53 4.71
C PRO A 83 -13.83 -5.67 3.49
N PRO A 84 -14.66 -6.21 2.57
CA PRO A 84 -15.17 -5.43 1.45
C PRO A 84 -15.95 -4.20 1.92
N ARG A 85 -15.66 -3.05 1.32
CA ARG A 85 -16.34 -1.77 1.55
C ARG A 85 -16.76 -1.16 0.22
N ALA A 86 -17.83 -0.38 0.20
CA ALA A 86 -18.22 0.36 -0.99
C ALA A 86 -17.28 1.57 -1.15
N LEU A 87 -16.46 1.57 -2.20
CA LEU A 87 -15.57 2.67 -2.56
C LEU A 87 -16.06 3.24 -3.90
N HIS A 88 -16.51 4.50 -3.93
CA HIS A 88 -17.10 5.11 -5.12
C HIS A 88 -18.22 4.25 -5.74
N GLY A 89 -19.10 3.70 -4.90
CA GLY A 89 -20.23 2.86 -5.31
C GLY A 89 -19.88 1.41 -5.69
N HIS A 90 -18.61 1.01 -5.66
CA HIS A 90 -18.17 -0.32 -6.06
C HIS A 90 -17.54 -1.10 -4.89
N PRO A 91 -17.81 -2.42 -4.74
CA PRO A 91 -17.16 -3.24 -3.73
C PRO A 91 -15.64 -3.28 -3.92
N ALA A 92 -14.90 -2.90 -2.88
CA ALA A 92 -13.45 -2.89 -2.88
C ALA A 92 -12.89 -3.38 -1.54
N VAL A 93 -11.69 -3.93 -1.58
CA VAL A 93 -10.86 -4.16 -0.39
C VAL A 93 -9.76 -3.11 -0.33
N LEU A 94 -9.45 -2.62 0.86
CA LEU A 94 -8.28 -1.80 1.10
C LEU A 94 -7.20 -2.65 1.74
N ALA A 95 -5.98 -2.51 1.26
CA ALA A 95 -4.86 -3.31 1.68
C ALA A 95 -3.65 -2.43 2.00
N LEU A 96 -2.99 -2.75 3.11
CA LEU A 96 -1.78 -2.11 3.58
C LEU A 96 -0.58 -2.93 3.15
N PHE A 97 0.38 -2.27 2.50
CA PHE A 97 1.61 -2.85 2.01
C PHE A 97 2.82 -2.18 2.65
N GLY A 98 3.90 -2.92 2.76
CA GLY A 98 5.22 -2.49 3.17
C GLY A 98 6.27 -2.73 2.09
N THR A 99 7.42 -2.09 2.25
CA THR A 99 8.66 -2.44 1.54
C THR A 99 9.28 -3.71 2.15
N GLN A 100 10.20 -4.34 1.41
CA GLN A 100 10.91 -5.56 1.85
C GLN A 100 11.55 -5.37 3.24
N PRO A 101 11.70 -6.43 4.07
CA PRO A 101 12.18 -6.31 5.45
C PRO A 101 13.53 -5.57 5.59
N ASN A 102 14.49 -5.86 4.71
CA ASN A 102 15.85 -5.31 4.75
C ASN A 102 16.02 -4.05 3.87
N SER A 103 14.94 -3.31 3.63
CA SER A 103 14.94 -2.08 2.83
C SER A 103 14.56 -0.87 3.66
N ILE A 104 14.70 0.34 3.10
CA ILE A 104 14.20 1.56 3.73
C ILE A 104 12.70 1.36 4.01
N PRO A 105 12.25 1.49 5.27
CA PRO A 105 10.87 1.17 5.56
C PRO A 105 9.93 2.20 4.94
N GLY A 106 8.99 1.68 4.17
CA GLY A 106 7.91 2.43 3.56
C GLY A 106 6.63 1.61 3.63
N SER A 107 5.50 2.31 3.73
CA SER A 107 4.18 1.72 3.71
C SER A 107 3.26 2.44 2.74
N ALA A 108 2.32 1.70 2.16
CA ALA A 108 1.34 2.23 1.24
C ALA A 108 -0.03 1.56 1.44
N VAL A 109 -1.10 2.32 1.26
CA VAL A 109 -2.46 1.77 1.24
C VAL A 109 -2.98 1.82 -0.19
N CYS A 110 -3.32 0.66 -0.74
CA CYS A 110 -3.97 0.53 -2.04
C CYS A 110 -5.40 -0.01 -1.85
N ALA A 111 -6.32 0.42 -2.72
CA ALA A 111 -7.64 -0.21 -2.83
C ALA A 111 -7.67 -1.10 -4.08
N PHE A 112 -8.44 -2.18 -4.05
CA PHE A 112 -8.66 -3.07 -5.20
C PHE A 112 -10.14 -3.34 -5.33
N TYR A 113 -10.71 -3.02 -6.50
CA TYR A 113 -12.09 -3.38 -6.79
C TYR A 113 -12.22 -4.89 -6.92
N LEU A 114 -13.26 -5.47 -6.32
CA LEU A 114 -13.47 -6.92 -6.39
C LEU A 114 -13.74 -7.38 -7.83
N ALA A 115 -14.37 -6.53 -8.66
CA ALA A 115 -14.52 -6.79 -10.09
C ALA A 115 -13.18 -6.92 -10.84
N ASP A 116 -12.18 -6.12 -10.47
CA ASP A 116 -10.84 -6.19 -11.07
C ASP A 116 -10.11 -7.46 -10.62
N VAL A 117 -10.30 -7.85 -9.35
CA VAL A 117 -9.79 -9.12 -8.81
C VAL A 117 -10.42 -10.30 -9.56
N GLU A 118 -11.75 -10.32 -9.72
CA GLU A 118 -12.47 -11.36 -10.46
C GLU A 118 -11.99 -11.49 -11.90
N ARG A 119 -11.88 -10.36 -12.62
CA ARG A 119 -11.36 -10.34 -13.99
C ARG A 119 -9.93 -10.85 -14.08
N ALA A 120 -9.09 -10.60 -13.07
CA ALA A 120 -7.73 -11.13 -13.05
C ALA A 120 -7.72 -12.68 -13.02
N PHE A 121 -8.72 -13.30 -12.37
CA PHE A 121 -8.86 -14.75 -12.33
C PHE A 121 -9.38 -15.39 -13.63
N GLU A 122 -9.82 -14.58 -14.59
CA GLU A 122 -10.15 -15.00 -15.95
C GLU A 122 -8.93 -14.85 -16.89
N GLY A 123 -7.83 -14.29 -16.39
CA GLY A 123 -6.60 -14.10 -17.12
C GLY A 123 -5.84 -15.39 -17.44
N PRO A 124 -4.77 -15.29 -18.26
CA PRO A 124 -3.97 -16.45 -18.65
C PRO A 124 -3.21 -17.04 -17.47
N PHE A 125 -2.99 -18.35 -17.50
CA PHE A 125 -2.12 -19.04 -16.53
C PHE A 125 -0.66 -18.68 -16.76
N ALA A 126 0.17 -18.76 -15.72
CA ALA A 126 1.61 -18.58 -15.84
C ALA A 126 2.31 -19.94 -15.85
N GLU A 127 3.26 -20.12 -16.78
CA GLU A 127 4.15 -21.27 -16.81
C GLU A 127 5.61 -20.83 -16.83
N SER A 128 6.50 -21.60 -16.21
CA SER A 128 7.94 -21.40 -16.32
C SER A 128 8.47 -22.19 -17.51
N ARG A 129 9.01 -21.50 -18.53
CA ARG A 129 9.54 -22.15 -19.75
C ARG A 129 11.07 -22.10 -19.81
N GLY A 130 11.69 -23.28 -20.02
CA GLY A 130 13.12 -23.43 -20.31
C GLY A 130 14.08 -23.27 -19.12
N ALA A 131 15.37 -23.52 -19.37
CA ALA A 131 16.45 -23.47 -18.36
C ALA A 131 16.69 -22.06 -17.76
N GLY A 132 16.15 -21.00 -18.41
CA GLY A 132 16.23 -19.62 -17.95
C GLY A 132 15.09 -19.18 -17.01
N GLY A 133 14.14 -20.06 -16.67
CA GLY A 133 13.13 -19.81 -15.64
C GLY A 133 12.22 -18.60 -15.89
N THR A 134 12.03 -18.19 -17.15
CA THR A 134 11.16 -17.07 -17.49
C THR A 134 9.70 -17.51 -17.45
N TRP A 135 8.87 -16.74 -16.75
CA TRP A 135 7.44 -17.04 -16.60
C TRP A 135 6.62 -16.36 -17.69
N THR A 136 5.98 -17.16 -18.54
CA THR A 136 5.21 -16.71 -19.69
C THR A 136 3.73 -17.06 -19.56
N PRO A 137 2.82 -16.34 -20.22
CA PRO A 137 1.42 -16.71 -20.27
C PRO A 137 1.25 -18.01 -21.06
N VAL A 138 0.45 -18.94 -20.52
CA VAL A 138 0.01 -20.16 -21.21
C VAL A 138 -0.96 -19.76 -22.33
N PRO A 139 -0.70 -20.17 -23.59
CA PRO A 139 -1.65 -20.01 -24.68
C PRO A 139 -3.00 -20.68 -24.40
N GLU A 140 -4.10 -19.99 -24.74
CA GLU A 140 -5.47 -20.41 -24.41
C GLU A 140 -5.87 -21.75 -25.08
N ASP A 141 -5.30 -22.06 -26.25
CA ASP A 141 -5.50 -23.32 -26.97
C ASP A 141 -4.96 -24.55 -26.21
N ARG A 142 -4.05 -24.35 -25.26
CA ARG A 142 -3.54 -25.41 -24.37
C ARG A 142 -4.25 -25.46 -23.03
N VAL A 143 -5.24 -24.60 -22.79
CA VAL A 143 -6.02 -24.62 -21.55
C VAL A 143 -7.17 -25.63 -21.72
N PRO A 144 -7.25 -26.68 -20.87
CA PRO A 144 -8.28 -27.70 -21.01
C PRO A 144 -9.68 -27.17 -20.67
N ARG A 145 -10.70 -27.93 -21.08
CA ARG A 145 -12.12 -27.63 -20.79
C ARG A 145 -12.74 -28.72 -19.91
N PRO A 146 -13.56 -28.36 -18.90
CA PRO A 146 -13.87 -26.99 -18.45
C PRO A 146 -12.64 -26.24 -17.93
N ARG A 147 -12.65 -24.89 -17.98
CA ARG A 147 -11.47 -24.09 -17.61
C ARG A 147 -11.08 -24.36 -16.14
N PRO A 148 -9.81 -24.70 -15.85
CA PRO A 148 -9.32 -24.85 -14.48
C PRO A 148 -9.65 -23.64 -13.60
N GLY A 149 -10.14 -23.88 -12.38
CA GLY A 149 -10.57 -22.83 -11.46
C GLY A 149 -12.06 -22.42 -11.54
N CYS A 150 -12.84 -22.96 -12.48
CA CYS A 150 -14.29 -22.83 -12.49
C CYS A 150 -14.94 -23.69 -11.39
N CYS A 151 -16.11 -23.26 -10.87
CA CYS A 151 -16.85 -24.03 -9.88
C CYS A 151 -17.78 -25.04 -10.56
N ALA A 152 -17.81 -26.28 -10.05
CA ALA A 152 -18.74 -27.31 -10.52
C ALA A 152 -20.19 -26.80 -10.42
N GLY A 153 -21.00 -27.09 -11.44
CA GLY A 153 -22.39 -26.68 -11.55
C GLY A 153 -22.60 -25.20 -11.92
N MET A 154 -21.55 -24.48 -12.31
CA MET A 154 -21.61 -23.04 -12.61
C MET A 154 -20.94 -22.67 -13.92
N GLY A 155 -21.56 -21.74 -14.67
CA GLY A 155 -20.97 -21.13 -15.86
C GLY A 155 -20.44 -22.18 -16.87
N PRO A 156 -19.17 -22.09 -17.29
CA PRO A 156 -18.57 -23.07 -18.22
C PRO A 156 -18.53 -24.52 -17.72
N ALA A 157 -18.71 -24.75 -16.42
CA ALA A 157 -18.73 -26.07 -15.78
C ALA A 157 -20.13 -26.48 -15.30
N ALA A 158 -21.20 -25.94 -15.91
CA ALA A 158 -22.58 -26.25 -15.54
C ALA A 158 -22.93 -27.75 -15.64
N SER A 159 -22.28 -28.49 -16.55
CA SER A 159 -22.49 -29.94 -16.71
C SER A 159 -21.73 -30.80 -15.69
N VAL A 160 -20.82 -30.21 -14.90
CA VAL A 160 -20.03 -30.92 -13.88
C VAL A 160 -20.78 -30.89 -12.56
N VAL A 161 -21.13 -32.06 -12.01
CA VAL A 161 -21.97 -32.16 -10.81
C VAL A 161 -21.16 -31.85 -9.54
N THR A 162 -20.02 -32.53 -9.35
CA THR A 162 -19.08 -32.23 -8.26
C THR A 162 -17.66 -32.02 -8.80
N SER A 163 -16.79 -31.36 -8.03
CA SER A 163 -15.39 -31.13 -8.44
C SER A 163 -14.59 -32.41 -8.67
N GLY A 164 -15.03 -33.54 -8.10
CA GLY A 164 -14.44 -34.85 -8.35
C GLY A 164 -14.70 -35.38 -9.77
N ASP A 165 -15.71 -34.83 -10.46
CA ASP A 165 -16.11 -35.24 -11.81
C ASP A 165 -15.40 -34.44 -12.91
N PHE A 166 -14.53 -33.49 -12.55
CA PHE A 166 -13.71 -32.81 -13.54
C PHE A 166 -12.81 -33.80 -14.29
N PRO A 167 -12.59 -33.62 -15.61
CA PRO A 167 -11.64 -34.44 -16.36
C PRO A 167 -10.24 -34.40 -15.72
N ASP A 168 -9.54 -35.52 -15.71
CA ASP A 168 -8.21 -35.60 -15.08
C ASP A 168 -7.20 -34.64 -15.71
N GLU A 169 -7.34 -34.34 -17.01
CA GLU A 169 -6.53 -33.33 -17.70
C GLU A 169 -6.74 -31.93 -17.10
N THR A 170 -7.99 -31.56 -16.81
CA THR A 170 -8.32 -30.28 -16.15
C THR A 170 -7.73 -30.23 -14.75
N LEU A 171 -7.84 -31.32 -13.98
CA LEU A 171 -7.30 -31.42 -12.63
C LEU A 171 -5.77 -31.41 -12.61
N ALA A 172 -5.12 -32.10 -13.56
CA ALA A 172 -3.67 -32.14 -13.70
C ALA A 172 -3.13 -30.75 -14.06
N PHE A 173 -3.79 -30.07 -15.01
CA PHE A 173 -3.46 -28.69 -15.36
C PHE A 173 -3.59 -27.76 -14.16
N ALA A 174 -4.70 -27.83 -13.41
CA ALA A 174 -4.93 -27.01 -12.22
C ALA A 174 -3.84 -27.21 -11.16
N LYS A 175 -3.38 -28.45 -10.97
CA LYS A 175 -2.30 -28.81 -10.05
C LYS A 175 -0.97 -28.19 -10.45
N GLU A 176 -0.68 -28.14 -11.75
CA GLU A 176 0.60 -27.66 -12.29
C GLU A 176 0.62 -26.14 -12.48
N HIS A 177 -0.54 -25.50 -12.69
CA HIS A 177 -0.66 -24.08 -13.03
C HIS A 177 -1.51 -23.30 -12.00
N PRO A 178 -1.14 -23.28 -10.70
CA PRO A 178 -1.91 -22.53 -9.70
C PRO A 178 -1.72 -21.00 -9.79
N LEU A 179 -0.69 -20.53 -10.48
CA LEU A 179 -0.37 -19.11 -10.63
C LEU A 179 -0.91 -18.56 -11.95
N LEU A 180 -1.60 -17.43 -11.87
CA LEU A 180 -2.02 -16.67 -13.04
C LEU A 180 -0.96 -15.64 -13.45
N HIS A 181 -0.86 -15.40 -14.75
CA HIS A 181 0.02 -14.40 -15.31
C HIS A 181 -0.61 -12.99 -15.16
N GLY A 182 0.24 -11.98 -15.01
CA GLY A 182 -0.18 -10.61 -14.77
C GLY A 182 -0.40 -10.27 -13.29
N THR A 183 -1.10 -9.16 -13.05
CA THR A 183 -1.24 -8.54 -11.73
C THR A 183 -2.59 -7.86 -11.59
N VAL A 184 -3.12 -7.78 -10.37
CA VAL A 184 -4.24 -6.89 -10.05
C VAL A 184 -3.70 -5.49 -9.75
N ALA A 185 -4.09 -4.51 -10.55
CA ALA A 185 -3.74 -3.11 -10.35
C ALA A 185 -4.64 -2.47 -9.27
N PRO A 186 -4.16 -1.44 -8.55
CA PRO A 186 -4.96 -0.76 -7.55
C PRO A 186 -5.99 0.16 -8.22
N ALA A 187 -7.11 0.37 -7.55
CA ALA A 187 -8.13 1.34 -7.94
C ALA A 187 -7.49 2.73 -8.13
N GLY A 188 -7.67 3.33 -9.32
CA GLY A 188 -7.03 4.60 -9.68
C GLY A 188 -5.54 4.51 -10.04
N GLY A 189 -4.96 3.31 -10.12
CA GLY A 189 -3.62 3.04 -10.64
C GLY A 189 -2.46 3.49 -9.75
N ARG A 190 -2.71 3.82 -8.48
CA ARG A 190 -1.69 4.24 -7.49
C ARG A 190 -2.20 4.01 -6.05
N PRO A 191 -1.33 4.12 -5.02
CA PRO A 191 -1.75 4.08 -3.64
C PRO A 191 -2.63 5.28 -3.27
N LEU A 192 -3.60 5.06 -2.37
CA LEU A 192 -4.39 6.09 -1.70
C LEU A 192 -3.56 6.90 -0.70
N PHE A 193 -2.57 6.25 -0.10
CA PHE A 193 -1.69 6.85 0.90
C PHE A 193 -0.31 6.17 0.85
N THR A 194 0.75 6.94 1.09
CA THR A 194 2.12 6.45 1.22
C THR A 194 2.84 7.14 2.37
N ARG A 195 3.63 6.40 3.13
CA ARG A 195 4.46 6.92 4.21
C ARG A 195 5.82 6.24 4.23
N THR A 196 6.87 7.01 4.49
CA THR A 196 8.23 6.51 4.73
C THR A 196 8.58 6.65 6.20
N GLY A 197 9.53 5.84 6.69
CA GLY A 197 9.97 5.88 8.09
C GLY A 197 9.39 4.72 8.89
N THR A 198 8.47 4.98 9.82
CA THR A 198 7.86 3.93 10.66
C THR A 198 6.98 2.99 9.84
N ARG A 199 7.09 1.67 10.05
CA ARG A 199 6.22 0.68 9.41
C ARG A 199 4.81 0.75 9.98
N LEU A 200 3.85 0.63 9.08
CA LEU A 200 2.43 0.47 9.41
C LEU A 200 2.07 -1.01 9.40
N THR A 201 1.25 -1.43 10.35
CA THR A 201 0.94 -2.85 10.62
C THR A 201 -0.55 -3.17 10.67
N GLN A 202 -1.41 -2.18 10.94
CA GLN A 202 -2.86 -2.36 11.05
C GLN A 202 -3.59 -1.37 10.16
N LEU A 203 -4.74 -1.79 9.63
CA LEU A 203 -5.58 -0.98 8.76
C LEU A 203 -7.06 -1.15 9.13
N ALA A 204 -7.71 -0.03 9.41
CA ALA A 204 -9.16 0.10 9.36
C ALA A 204 -9.54 1.26 8.43
N ALA A 205 -10.70 1.16 7.78
CA ALA A 205 -11.16 2.16 6.83
C ALA A 205 -12.66 2.37 6.94
N ASP A 206 -13.05 3.63 6.83
CA ASP A 206 -14.43 4.08 6.66
C ASP A 206 -14.51 4.80 5.31
N THR A 207 -15.27 4.22 4.36
CA THR A 207 -15.42 4.77 3.00
C THR A 207 -16.65 5.67 2.85
N GLY A 208 -17.46 5.79 3.91
CA GLY A 208 -18.71 6.55 3.95
C GLY A 208 -18.69 7.64 5.02
N ALA A 209 -17.52 8.20 5.31
CA ALA A 209 -17.37 9.18 6.37
C ALA A 209 -18.02 10.53 6.01
N GLY A 210 -18.51 11.19 7.05
CA GLY A 210 -19.06 12.54 7.01
C GLY A 210 -20.49 12.66 6.48
N PRO A 211 -21.06 13.88 6.50
CA PRO A 211 -22.50 14.09 6.29
C PRO A 211 -23.03 13.66 4.92
N ARG A 212 -22.15 13.64 3.91
CA ARG A 212 -22.48 13.23 2.54
C ARG A 212 -22.16 11.77 2.25
N GLY A 213 -21.59 11.04 3.21
CA GLY A 213 -21.20 9.64 3.04
C GLY A 213 -20.21 9.37 1.91
N ASN A 214 -19.45 10.38 1.48
CA ASN A 214 -18.61 10.33 0.28
C ASN A 214 -17.11 10.48 0.56
N GLN A 215 -16.72 10.46 1.83
CA GLN A 215 -15.33 10.65 2.26
C GLN A 215 -14.75 9.34 2.74
N THR A 216 -13.47 9.11 2.43
CA THR A 216 -12.76 7.92 2.89
C THR A 216 -11.73 8.31 3.94
N VAL A 217 -11.85 7.73 5.14
CA VAL A 217 -10.92 7.90 6.24
C VAL A 217 -10.22 6.58 6.53
N LEU A 218 -8.89 6.62 6.63
CA LEU A 218 -8.04 5.50 6.99
C LEU A 218 -7.55 5.66 8.43
N PHE A 219 -7.58 4.58 9.19
CA PHE A 219 -6.97 4.46 10.51
C PHE A 219 -5.84 3.44 10.43
N LEU A 220 -4.61 3.89 10.64
CA LEU A 220 -3.40 3.10 10.39
C LEU A 220 -2.62 2.94 11.69
N GLY A 221 -2.49 1.71 12.16
CA GLY A 221 -1.62 1.40 13.30
C GLY A 221 -0.17 1.31 12.85
N ALA A 222 0.74 1.92 13.60
CA ALA A 222 2.18 1.88 13.39
C ALA A 222 2.85 0.92 14.38
N GLU A 223 4.04 0.41 14.03
CA GLU A 223 4.82 -0.49 14.90
C GLU A 223 5.26 0.17 16.22
N ASP A 224 5.33 1.51 16.24
CA ASP A 224 5.65 2.31 17.44
C ASP A 224 4.42 2.61 18.32
N GLY A 225 3.27 1.98 18.03
CA GLY A 225 2.05 2.10 18.81
C GLY A 225 1.19 3.32 18.48
N ARG A 226 1.61 4.19 17.54
CA ARG A 226 0.79 5.32 17.09
C ARG A 226 -0.31 4.88 16.13
N VAL A 227 -1.42 5.63 16.15
CA VAL A 227 -2.47 5.52 15.14
C VAL A 227 -2.47 6.78 14.28
N LEU A 228 -2.47 6.63 12.97
CA LEU A 228 -2.65 7.72 12.03
C LEU A 228 -4.11 7.72 11.57
N LYS A 229 -4.74 8.90 11.60
CA LYS A 229 -6.02 9.15 10.94
C LYS A 229 -5.78 9.95 9.67
N VAL A 230 -6.17 9.43 8.52
CA VAL A 230 -5.88 10.02 7.20
C VAL A 230 -7.18 10.18 6.41
N LEU A 231 -7.51 11.42 6.04
CA LEU A 231 -8.56 11.70 5.06
C LEU A 231 -8.00 11.52 3.65
N VAL A 232 -8.56 10.58 2.89
CA VAL A 232 -8.17 10.35 1.49
C VAL A 232 -8.76 11.46 0.63
N ALA A 233 -7.90 12.12 -0.16
CA ALA A 233 -8.35 13.16 -1.07
C ALA A 233 -9.24 12.58 -2.17
N THR A 234 -10.48 13.07 -2.28
CA THR A 234 -11.35 12.78 -3.42
C THR A 234 -10.79 13.47 -4.66
N ARG A 235 -10.31 12.69 -5.63
CA ARG A 235 -9.86 13.24 -6.91
C ARG A 235 -11.08 13.36 -7.81
N GLN A 236 -11.43 14.57 -8.23
CA GLN A 236 -12.47 14.76 -9.25
C GLN A 236 -12.04 14.07 -10.57
N PRO A 237 -12.96 13.44 -11.32
CA PRO A 237 -12.63 12.66 -12.54
C PRO A 237 -12.20 13.50 -13.76
N GLY A 238 -11.68 14.73 -13.58
CA GLY A 238 -11.42 15.68 -14.67
C GLY A 238 -9.95 15.88 -15.06
N ALA A 239 -9.01 15.11 -14.52
CA ALA A 239 -7.57 15.29 -14.79
C ALA A 239 -6.92 14.04 -15.40
N THR A 240 -7.59 13.38 -16.33
CA THR A 240 -6.96 12.49 -17.32
C THR A 240 -6.48 13.34 -18.50
N ARG A 241 -5.25 13.84 -18.40
CA ARG A 241 -4.53 14.29 -19.59
C ARG A 241 -4.14 13.02 -20.35
N HIS A 242 -4.79 12.77 -21.48
CA HIS A 242 -4.41 11.70 -22.40
C HIS A 242 -2.95 11.89 -22.85
N PRO A 243 -2.08 10.86 -22.79
CA PRO A 243 -0.75 10.93 -23.37
C PRO A 243 -0.86 10.55 -24.85
N GLY A 244 -0.96 11.54 -25.73
CA GLY A 244 -0.92 11.29 -27.16
C GLY A 244 -1.29 12.51 -27.98
N HIS A 245 -0.32 13.40 -28.22
CA HIS A 245 -0.01 13.97 -29.55
C HIS A 245 1.20 14.91 -29.45
N LYS A 246 2.12 14.75 -30.40
CA LYS A 246 3.34 15.54 -30.55
C LYS A 246 3.03 17.01 -30.85
N GLY A 247 3.88 17.92 -30.37
CA GLY A 247 4.12 19.19 -31.05
C GLY A 247 4.19 20.45 -30.19
N VAL A 248 5.37 21.08 -30.24
CA VAL A 248 5.65 22.51 -30.04
C VAL A 248 5.85 22.99 -28.60
N ARG A 249 7.11 23.41 -28.35
CA ARG A 249 7.56 24.19 -27.20
C ARG A 249 6.89 25.57 -27.23
N GLY A 250 6.30 25.97 -26.10
CA GLY A 250 5.97 27.36 -25.79
C GLY A 250 6.40 27.65 -24.36
N HIS A 251 7.43 28.48 -24.20
CA HIS A 251 7.87 28.95 -22.89
C HIS A 251 6.81 29.84 -22.25
N GLY A 252 6.22 29.36 -21.15
CA GLY A 252 5.38 30.16 -20.25
C GLY A 252 5.76 29.84 -18.79
N ARG A 253 6.65 30.66 -18.21
CA ARG A 253 6.99 30.60 -16.78
C ARG A 253 5.81 31.13 -15.97
N VAL A 254 5.11 30.25 -15.25
CA VAL A 254 4.29 30.65 -14.10
C VAL A 254 5.00 30.15 -12.84
N ARG A 255 5.63 31.08 -12.11
CA ARG A 255 6.24 30.82 -10.80
C ARG A 255 5.11 30.68 -9.77
N GLY A 256 4.85 29.46 -9.31
CA GLY A 256 4.09 29.21 -8.08
C GLY A 256 4.98 29.37 -6.84
N PRO A 257 4.43 29.78 -5.69
CA PRO A 257 5.21 30.05 -4.49
C PRO A 257 5.87 28.77 -3.95
N ARG A 258 7.16 28.89 -3.61
CA ARG A 258 7.95 27.88 -2.92
C ARG A 258 7.59 27.89 -1.43
N GLY A 259 7.44 26.70 -0.84
CA GLY A 259 7.58 26.50 0.59
C GLY A 259 6.32 25.99 1.30
N ALA A 260 6.33 24.71 1.66
CA ALA A 260 5.83 24.17 2.92
C ALA A 260 6.01 22.65 2.90
N GLN A 261 7.13 22.16 3.45
CA GLN A 261 7.23 20.76 3.87
C GLN A 261 6.30 20.57 5.08
N GLY A 262 5.07 20.12 4.84
CA GLY A 262 4.08 19.90 5.91
C GLY A 262 4.27 18.54 6.57
N ARG A 263 4.72 18.52 7.83
CA ARG A 263 4.65 17.34 8.71
C ARG A 263 3.18 17.01 8.99
N ALA A 264 2.71 15.84 8.57
CA ALA A 264 1.44 15.29 9.05
C ALA A 264 1.61 14.87 10.52
N ARG A 265 1.04 15.61 11.47
CA ARG A 265 1.08 15.27 12.90
C ARG A 265 -0.01 14.23 13.19
N ALA A 266 0.41 13.08 13.71
CA ALA A 266 -0.44 11.96 14.09
C ALA A 266 -1.13 12.27 15.44
N GLN A 267 -2.45 12.08 15.53
CA GLN A 267 -3.11 11.97 16.84
C GLN A 267 -2.84 10.58 17.41
N GLY A 268 -1.84 10.46 18.27
CA GLY A 268 -1.61 9.24 19.04
C GLY A 268 -2.57 9.18 20.23
N HIS A 269 -3.46 8.20 20.27
CA HIS A 269 -4.11 7.77 21.52
C HIS A 269 -3.53 6.42 21.90
N PRO A 270 -2.87 6.27 23.06
CA PRO A 270 -2.48 4.96 23.56
C PRO A 270 -3.75 4.20 23.97
N GLN A 271 -4.09 3.13 23.25
CA GLN A 271 -5.23 2.28 23.63
C GLN A 271 -4.74 1.08 24.43
N ALA A 272 -5.29 0.95 25.65
CA ALA A 272 -5.09 -0.20 26.53
C ALA A 272 -5.65 -1.49 25.89
N ARG A 273 -4.98 -2.60 26.13
CA ARG A 273 -5.35 -3.94 25.63
C ARG A 273 -6.78 -4.32 26.05
N GLY A 274 -7.56 -4.77 25.07
CA GLY A 274 -8.78 -5.53 25.31
C GLY A 274 -10.05 -4.70 25.21
N THR A 275 -10.60 -4.60 24.01
CA THR A 275 -12.05 -4.65 23.67
C THR A 275 -12.20 -4.36 22.18
N ARG A 276 -13.00 -5.15 21.46
CA ARG A 276 -13.39 -4.87 20.07
C ARG A 276 -14.27 -3.62 20.06
N ALA A 277 -13.67 -2.44 19.99
CA ALA A 277 -14.39 -1.19 19.85
C ALA A 277 -14.75 -0.96 18.37
N HIS A 278 -16.03 -1.13 18.03
CA HIS A 278 -16.62 -0.64 16.77
C HIS A 278 -16.99 0.85 16.82
N LYS A 279 -16.50 1.60 17.82
CA LYS A 279 -16.61 3.05 17.87
C LYS A 279 -15.31 3.66 17.35
N GLY A 280 -15.40 4.38 16.23
CA GLY A 280 -14.32 5.25 15.78
C GLY A 280 -13.95 6.27 16.86
N PRO A 281 -12.72 6.80 16.88
CA PRO A 281 -12.31 7.77 17.87
C PRO A 281 -13.19 9.02 17.77
N GLU A 282 -13.96 9.29 18.84
CA GLU A 282 -14.69 10.53 19.08
C GLU A 282 -13.66 11.67 19.24
N SER A 283 -13.17 12.21 18.11
CA SER A 283 -12.07 13.20 18.07
C SER A 283 -12.57 14.64 17.91
N CYS A 284 -13.89 14.86 17.83
CA CYS A 284 -14.41 16.22 17.93
C CYS A 284 -14.21 16.65 19.37
N VAL A 285 -13.16 17.47 19.60
CA VAL A 285 -12.73 17.90 20.94
C VAL A 285 -13.91 18.51 21.68
N THR A 286 -14.55 17.72 22.53
CA THR A 286 -15.51 18.17 23.53
C THR A 286 -14.82 18.11 24.88
N ARG A 287 -13.90 19.05 25.15
CA ARG A 287 -13.50 19.33 26.53
C ARG A 287 -14.34 20.49 27.05
N PRO A 288 -15.01 20.36 28.21
CA PRO A 288 -15.54 21.51 28.92
C PRO A 288 -14.41 22.27 29.66
N PRO A 289 -14.53 23.60 29.83
CA PRO A 289 -15.59 24.47 29.34
C PRO A 289 -15.12 25.26 28.11
N GLY A 290 -15.43 24.77 26.90
CA GLY A 290 -15.26 25.54 25.68
C GLY A 290 -15.16 24.66 24.45
N SER A 291 -16.24 24.54 23.68
CA SER A 291 -16.15 24.02 22.31
C SER A 291 -15.12 24.84 21.53
N PRO A 292 -14.22 24.24 20.74
CA PRO A 292 -13.24 24.99 19.97
C PRO A 292 -13.97 26.02 19.09
N PRO A 293 -13.44 27.24 18.92
CA PRO A 293 -14.10 28.27 18.13
C PRO A 293 -14.36 27.77 16.70
N ARG A 294 -15.41 28.29 16.05
CA ARG A 294 -15.83 27.93 14.68
C ARG A 294 -14.66 27.69 13.73
N ARG A 295 -13.69 28.61 13.71
CA ARG A 295 -12.51 28.53 12.85
C ARG A 295 -11.66 27.28 13.10
N SER A 296 -11.44 26.92 14.37
CA SER A 296 -10.67 25.73 14.74
C SER A 296 -11.40 24.44 14.37
N CYS A 297 -12.72 24.38 14.59
CA CYS A 297 -13.56 23.27 14.18
C CYS A 297 -13.48 23.01 12.66
N LEU A 298 -13.66 24.06 11.86
CA LEU A 298 -13.60 23.97 10.40
C LEU A 298 -12.16 23.70 9.90
N ALA A 299 -11.15 24.24 10.58
CA ALA A 299 -9.73 23.99 10.26
C ALA A 299 -9.26 22.56 10.56
N ALA A 300 -9.95 21.83 11.45
CA ALA A 300 -9.65 20.42 11.70
C ALA A 300 -9.90 19.54 10.46
N ARG A 301 -10.82 19.97 9.57
CA ARG A 301 -11.20 19.26 8.33
C ARG A 301 -11.54 17.79 8.54
N ASP A 302 -12.14 17.50 9.70
CA ASP A 302 -12.50 16.16 10.12
C ASP A 302 -13.91 15.82 9.61
N PRO A 303 -14.08 14.79 8.75
CA PRO A 303 -15.40 14.37 8.28
C PRO A 303 -16.41 14.09 9.39
N TYR A 304 -15.95 13.68 10.57
CA TYR A 304 -16.82 13.34 11.68
C TYR A 304 -17.22 14.55 12.54
N CYS A 305 -16.68 15.74 12.27
CA CYS A 305 -16.95 16.94 13.06
C CYS A 305 -17.65 18.01 12.24
N VAL A 306 -18.64 18.67 12.86
CA VAL A 306 -19.39 19.77 12.28
C VAL A 306 -19.52 20.90 13.29
N TRP A 307 -19.62 22.14 12.81
CA TRP A 307 -19.92 23.31 13.64
C TRP A 307 -21.42 23.58 13.64
N LEU A 308 -22.06 23.61 14.81
CA LEU A 308 -23.49 23.86 14.96
C LEU A 308 -23.74 25.04 15.92
N PRO A 309 -24.16 26.21 15.43
CA PRO A 309 -24.57 27.32 16.31
C PRO A 309 -25.84 26.97 17.10
N PRO A 310 -25.92 27.24 18.43
CA PRO A 310 -24.91 27.78 19.34
C PRO A 310 -24.06 26.71 20.05
N ARG A 311 -24.28 25.42 19.77
CA ARG A 311 -23.66 24.28 20.47
C ARG A 311 -22.15 24.15 20.25
N GLY A 312 -21.62 24.76 19.20
CA GLY A 312 -20.20 24.74 18.86
C GLY A 312 -19.80 23.54 18.01
N CYS A 313 -18.56 23.08 18.13
CA CYS A 313 -18.05 21.93 17.38
C CYS A 313 -18.54 20.62 18.00
N VAL A 314 -19.25 19.80 17.23
CA VAL A 314 -19.86 18.57 17.71
C VAL A 314 -19.60 17.41 16.73
N PRO A 315 -19.63 16.14 17.21
CA PRO A 315 -19.67 14.99 16.32
C PRO A 315 -20.90 15.02 15.42
N PHE A 316 -20.73 14.69 14.14
CA PHE A 316 -21.83 14.52 13.22
C PHE A 316 -22.71 13.32 13.63
N SER A 317 -24.02 13.51 13.60
CA SER A 317 -25.04 12.47 13.70
C SER A 317 -26.17 12.83 12.72
N GLU A 318 -26.89 11.81 12.22
CA GLU A 318 -28.07 12.01 11.36
C GLU A 318 -29.20 12.75 12.10
N ASP A 319 -29.22 12.69 13.43
CA ASP A 319 -30.21 13.40 14.27
C ASP A 319 -29.94 14.91 14.40
N LEU A 320 -28.83 15.41 13.85
CA LEU A 320 -28.49 16.83 13.97
C LEU A 320 -29.42 17.70 13.13
N PRO A 321 -29.80 18.90 13.63
CA PRO A 321 -30.57 19.85 12.85
C PRO A 321 -29.82 20.29 11.60
N SER A 322 -30.56 20.61 10.53
CA SER A 322 -30.03 21.30 9.35
C SER A 322 -29.38 22.64 9.74
N GLY A 323 -28.32 23.04 9.03
CA GLY A 323 -27.64 24.32 9.26
C GLY A 323 -26.30 24.20 10.01
N PHE A 324 -25.79 22.98 10.19
CA PHE A 324 -24.40 22.78 10.57
C PHE A 324 -23.44 23.17 9.44
N GLU A 325 -22.21 23.51 9.80
CA GLU A 325 -21.15 23.88 8.86
C GLU A 325 -19.98 22.89 8.93
N GLN A 326 -19.39 22.58 7.78
CA GLN A 326 -18.22 21.72 7.68
C GLN A 326 -17.36 22.14 6.49
N ASP A 327 -16.03 22.17 6.68
CA ASP A 327 -15.06 22.35 5.60
C ASP A 327 -14.06 21.20 5.59
N THR A 328 -14.24 20.21 4.72
CA THR A 328 -13.29 19.11 4.52
C THR A 328 -12.45 19.27 3.25
N GLU A 329 -12.86 20.17 2.35
CA GLU A 329 -12.20 20.41 1.06
C GLU A 329 -11.15 21.53 1.11
N GLY A 330 -11.19 22.34 2.17
CA GLY A 330 -10.21 23.37 2.45
C GLY A 330 -10.48 24.66 1.68
N SER A 331 -11.48 25.41 2.13
CA SER A 331 -11.82 26.72 1.57
C SER A 331 -10.69 27.73 1.85
N PRO A 332 -10.17 28.45 0.84
CA PRO A 332 -9.01 29.34 0.99
C PRO A 332 -9.23 30.51 1.95
N GLY A 333 -10.47 30.85 2.31
CA GLY A 333 -10.80 31.92 3.25
C GLY A 333 -10.69 31.57 4.75
N ILE A 334 -10.43 30.31 5.10
CA ILE A 334 -10.34 29.85 6.50
C ILE A 334 -8.87 29.72 6.96
N ALA A 335 -7.90 29.73 6.03
CA ALA A 335 -6.47 29.70 6.30
C ALA A 335 -5.91 31.11 6.58
N GLY A 336 -6.32 31.72 7.69
CA GLY A 336 -5.66 32.91 8.25
C GLY A 336 -4.53 32.50 9.18
N THR A 337 -3.35 33.10 9.02
CA THR A 337 -2.20 32.97 9.93
C THR A 337 -2.63 33.24 11.36
N CYS A 338 -2.31 32.33 12.29
CA CYS A 338 -2.28 32.64 13.71
C CYS A 338 -1.24 33.75 13.90
N GLN A 339 -1.66 35.01 13.98
CA GLN A 339 -0.81 36.09 14.45
C GLN A 339 -0.93 36.11 15.97
N ASP A 340 0.18 35.82 16.62
CA ASP A 340 0.37 35.85 18.06
C ASP A 340 0.05 37.26 18.61
N ALA A 341 -0.86 37.33 19.58
CA ALA A 341 -0.94 38.46 20.51
C ALA A 341 0.19 38.31 21.54
N PRO A 342 0.75 39.43 22.07
CA PRO A 342 2.07 39.43 22.69
C PRO A 342 2.12 38.64 24.00
N ALA A 343 3.24 37.94 24.17
CA ALA A 343 3.54 37.06 25.28
C ALA A 343 3.55 37.80 26.63
N ALA A 344 2.75 37.32 27.57
CA ALA A 344 3.08 37.36 28.98
C ALA A 344 3.70 36.01 29.38
N VAL A 345 4.73 36.10 30.22
CA VAL A 345 5.75 35.11 30.55
C VAL A 345 5.22 33.95 31.40
N ASP A 346 5.91 32.81 31.24
CA ASP A 346 5.97 31.58 32.05
C ASP A 346 4.90 30.49 31.89
N GLY A 347 5.41 29.27 31.67
CA GLY A 347 4.70 28.01 31.87
C GLY A 347 4.85 27.01 30.72
N ASP A 348 5.78 26.07 30.89
CA ASP A 348 5.96 24.82 30.13
C ASP A 348 4.62 24.17 29.72
N GLY A 349 4.48 23.82 28.43
CA GLY A 349 3.25 23.26 27.88
C GLY A 349 3.30 23.07 26.36
N ASP A 350 3.70 21.87 25.93
CA ASP A 350 3.57 21.37 24.55
C ASP A 350 2.10 21.48 24.08
N ARG A 351 1.79 22.53 23.32
CA ARG A 351 0.47 22.76 22.74
C ARG A 351 0.33 21.97 21.45
N ASP A 352 -0.35 20.84 21.56
CA ASP A 352 -0.79 19.99 20.47
C ASP A 352 -1.90 20.65 19.64
N LEU A 353 -1.53 21.34 18.56
CA LEU A 353 -2.47 21.83 17.54
C LEU A 353 -2.54 20.84 16.38
N ALA A 354 -3.72 20.20 16.25
CA ALA A 354 -4.03 19.24 15.19
C ALA A 354 -4.45 19.98 13.91
N HIS A 355 -3.55 20.02 12.92
CA HIS A 355 -3.86 20.46 11.57
C HIS A 355 -3.83 19.27 10.61
N GLY A 356 -4.94 19.04 9.91
CA GLY A 356 -5.00 18.09 8.80
C GLY A 356 -4.18 18.59 7.62
N VAL A 357 -3.03 17.94 7.35
CA VAL A 357 -2.17 18.27 6.21
C VAL A 357 -2.60 17.44 5.01
N ARG A 358 -2.95 18.11 3.90
CA ARG A 358 -3.06 17.47 2.58
C ARG A 358 -1.67 17.15 2.07
N GLN A 359 -1.45 15.92 1.63
CA GLN A 359 -0.26 15.57 0.87
C GLN A 359 -0.49 15.98 -0.59
N ALA A 360 0.24 17.00 -1.05
CA ALA A 360 0.42 17.22 -2.48
C ALA A 360 1.16 16.00 -3.05
N GLY A 361 0.76 15.53 -4.23
CA GLY A 361 1.48 14.46 -4.94
C GLY A 361 2.98 14.80 -5.06
N PRO A 362 3.87 13.81 -5.18
CA PRO A 362 5.31 14.03 -5.12
C PRO A 362 5.74 15.01 -6.22
N GLY A 363 5.93 16.26 -5.82
CA GLY A 363 6.78 17.20 -6.54
C GLY A 363 8.21 16.66 -6.46
N ALA A 364 8.93 16.79 -7.57
CA ALA A 364 10.28 16.28 -7.79
C ALA A 364 11.12 16.32 -6.51
N ALA A 365 11.73 15.15 -6.21
CA ALA A 365 12.66 14.97 -5.11
C ALA A 365 13.60 16.19 -4.99
N ALA A 366 13.86 16.62 -3.76
CA ALA A 366 14.89 17.61 -3.50
C ALA A 366 16.21 17.07 -4.06
N THR A 367 16.58 17.55 -5.25
CA THR A 367 17.82 17.18 -5.91
C THR A 367 18.96 17.76 -5.07
N VAL A 368 19.77 16.87 -4.49
CA VAL A 368 21.07 17.26 -3.92
C VAL A 368 21.84 17.98 -5.03
N PRO A 369 22.34 19.21 -4.80
CA PRO A 369 23.09 19.93 -5.81
C PRO A 369 24.27 19.07 -6.26
N VAL A 370 24.43 18.88 -7.57
CA VAL A 370 25.56 18.15 -8.18
C VAL A 370 26.92 18.52 -7.57
N PRO A 371 27.21 19.79 -7.20
CA PRO A 371 28.48 20.15 -6.53
C PRO A 371 28.70 19.45 -5.19
N VAL A 372 27.63 19.18 -4.43
CA VAL A 372 27.71 18.49 -3.13
C VAL A 372 28.03 17.01 -3.34
N LEU A 373 27.39 16.37 -4.32
CA LEU A 373 27.69 14.99 -4.71
C LEU A 373 29.14 14.84 -5.19
N VAL A 374 29.60 15.75 -6.04
CA VAL A 374 31.00 15.78 -6.51
C VAL A 374 31.96 15.98 -5.34
N GLY A 375 31.65 16.89 -4.41
CA GLY A 375 32.44 17.09 -3.19
C GLY A 375 32.53 15.84 -2.31
N CYS A 376 31.41 15.13 -2.10
CA CYS A 376 31.40 13.90 -1.32
C CYS A 376 32.22 12.78 -1.97
N VAL A 377 32.14 12.62 -3.29
CA VAL A 377 32.89 11.60 -4.04
C VAL A 377 34.39 11.89 -4.00
N LEU A 378 34.78 13.14 -4.24
CA LEU A 378 36.19 13.55 -4.17
C LEU A 378 36.76 13.42 -2.75
N GLY A 379 35.98 13.78 -1.74
CA GLY A 379 36.36 13.63 -0.34
C GLY A 379 36.58 12.17 0.07
N ALA A 380 35.69 11.27 -0.36
CA ALA A 380 35.84 9.84 -0.11
C ALA A 380 37.08 9.24 -0.81
N PHE A 381 37.38 9.69 -2.03
CA PHE A 381 38.56 9.25 -2.77
C PHE A 381 39.87 9.72 -2.12
N ALA A 382 39.92 10.97 -1.66
CA ALA A 382 41.08 11.53 -0.97
C ALA A 382 41.35 10.81 0.37
N LEU A 383 40.29 10.57 1.16
CA LEU A 383 40.38 9.82 2.41
C LEU A 383 40.83 8.37 2.18
N GLY A 384 40.30 7.70 1.16
CA GLY A 384 40.72 6.34 0.78
C GLY A 384 42.18 6.27 0.34
N ALA A 385 42.64 7.24 -0.44
CA ALA A 385 44.04 7.32 -0.88
C ALA A 385 45.01 7.57 0.29
N LEU A 386 44.64 8.44 1.24
CA LEU A 386 45.43 8.69 2.45
C LEU A 386 45.52 7.44 3.35
N ALA A 387 44.40 6.73 3.54
CA ALA A 387 44.37 5.51 4.32
C ALA A 387 45.23 4.39 3.68
N ALA A 388 45.14 4.22 2.36
CA ALA A 388 45.96 3.25 1.63
C ALA A 388 47.46 3.59 1.66
N GLY A 389 47.82 4.87 1.56
CA GLY A 389 49.19 5.34 1.69
C GLY A 389 49.79 5.06 3.07
N LEU A 390 49.03 5.32 4.14
CA LEU A 390 49.45 5.03 5.51
C LEU A 390 49.65 3.52 5.75
N LEU A 391 48.76 2.68 5.23
CA LEU A 391 48.88 1.22 5.32
C LEU A 391 50.09 0.68 4.54
N ALA A 392 50.39 1.25 3.37
CA ALA A 392 51.56 0.86 2.57
C ALA A 392 52.89 1.22 3.27
N THR A 393 52.94 2.32 4.02
CA THR A 393 54.13 2.70 4.81
C THR A 393 54.33 1.86 6.08
N GLY A 394 53.26 1.26 6.61
CA GLY A 394 53.30 0.42 7.81
C GLY A 394 53.75 -1.03 7.59
N CYS A 395 53.77 -1.52 6.35
CA CYS A 395 54.12 -2.91 6.03
C CYS A 395 55.43 -3.02 5.23
N ARG A 396 56.58 -2.69 5.85
CA ARG A 396 57.88 -3.19 5.36
C ARG A 396 58.04 -4.66 5.77
N ARG A 397 58.11 -5.56 4.77
CA ARG A 397 58.38 -6.99 4.98
C ARG A 397 59.79 -7.20 5.58
N PRO A 398 59.97 -8.04 6.61
CA PRO A 398 61.30 -8.48 7.03
C PRO A 398 61.90 -9.45 5.98
N ALA A 399 63.21 -9.38 5.79
CA ALA A 399 63.96 -10.23 4.86
C ALA A 399 64.02 -11.68 5.34
N VAL A 400 63.79 -12.64 4.43
CA VAL A 400 63.83 -14.09 4.69
C VAL A 400 65.27 -14.61 4.54
N PRO A 401 65.84 -15.37 5.50
CA PRO A 401 67.15 -16.01 5.35
C PRO A 401 67.09 -17.26 4.47
N LYS A 402 68.11 -17.50 3.64
CA LYS A 402 68.29 -18.73 2.84
C LYS A 402 68.67 -19.92 3.73
N GLY A 403 67.95 -21.03 3.62
CA GLY A 403 68.31 -22.33 4.22
C GLY A 403 69.32 -23.11 3.37
N PRO A 404 70.08 -24.06 3.97
CA PRO A 404 71.17 -24.79 3.32
C PRO A 404 70.68 -26.01 2.49
N PRO A 405 71.53 -26.55 1.59
CA PRO A 405 71.11 -27.52 0.58
C PRO A 405 71.03 -28.97 1.09
N GLU A 406 70.10 -29.72 0.50
CA GLU A 406 69.84 -31.14 0.72
C GLU A 406 70.95 -32.05 0.19
N ALA A 407 71.26 -33.15 0.89
CA ALA A 407 72.12 -34.23 0.45
C ALA A 407 71.29 -35.49 0.15
N PRO A 408 71.72 -36.36 -0.79
CA PRO A 408 70.80 -37.25 -1.51
C PRO A 408 70.66 -38.67 -0.92
N THR A 409 69.43 -39.19 -1.14
CA THR A 409 68.89 -40.57 -1.10
C THR A 409 69.05 -41.41 0.16
#